data_AF-A0A0S9QUK6-F1
#
_entry.id   AF-A0A0S9QUK6-F1
#
_cell.length_a   1.000
_cell.length_b   1.000
_cell.length_c   1.000
_cell.angle_alpha   90.00
_cell.angle_beta   90.00
_cell.angle_gamma   90.00
#
_symmetry.space_group_name_H-M   'P 1'
#
loop_
_entity.id
_entity.type
_entity.pdbx_description
1 polymer ?
#
loop_
_entity_poly.entity_id
_entity_poly.type
_entity_poly.pdbx_seq_one_letter_code
_entity_poly.pdbx_strand_id
1 'polypeptide(L)'
;MGRAPARPAGARQLRGLSRVRAAVIPLAAALLAIGVAFATGFDQRTVLPPQLEARFYGFFLDRYPLFTVAIVYGLARLGLRILRPGPAGWPRRLIGGTLAFAVFLAVCLHPTFGGVTLRLAFASGGTAFLTQQAMSAAYALGSALAAMVFATALAFGALLIGNAPARPRTWLRAGLAIVLRYLALWFALAVLGLAHAAGFGNWPRRAMTGEDAVLAAALACIAFLPHLSCVRLTTRRDRSQPAQAAA
;
A
#
# COMPACT_ATOMS: atom_id res chain seq x y z
N MET A 1 -47.78 -5.14 16.12
CA MET A 1 -46.66 -4.19 16.32
C MET A 1 -45.56 -4.89 17.11
N GLY A 2 -44.56 -5.47 16.44
CA GLY A 2 -43.41 -6.10 17.11
C GLY A 2 -42.21 -5.16 17.10
N ARG A 3 -41.81 -4.63 18.26
CA ARG A 3 -40.55 -3.89 18.42
C ARG A 3 -39.39 -4.83 18.08
N ALA A 4 -38.60 -4.49 17.07
CA ALA A 4 -37.38 -5.22 16.74
C ALA A 4 -36.46 -5.28 17.98
N PRO A 5 -35.88 -6.44 18.32
CA PRO A 5 -35.04 -6.58 19.50
C PRO A 5 -33.82 -5.65 19.40
N ALA A 6 -33.57 -4.91 20.47
CA ALA A 6 -32.41 -4.03 20.59
C ALA A 6 -31.12 -4.84 20.36
N ARG A 7 -30.37 -4.51 19.30
CA ARG A 7 -29.08 -5.16 19.03
C ARG A 7 -28.14 -4.97 20.22
N PRO A 8 -27.50 -6.04 20.74
CA PRO A 8 -26.65 -5.95 21.93
C PRO A 8 -25.47 -5.00 21.69
N ALA A 9 -25.22 -4.11 22.66
CA ALA A 9 -24.17 -3.10 22.60
C ALA A 9 -22.78 -3.69 22.30
N GLY A 10 -22.50 -4.91 22.78
CA GLY A 10 -21.24 -5.63 22.54
C GLY A 10 -20.97 -5.98 21.07
N ALA A 11 -22.01 -6.22 20.25
CA ALA A 11 -21.83 -6.52 18.83
C ALA A 11 -21.34 -5.29 18.02
N ARG A 12 -21.59 -4.07 18.50
CA ARG A 12 -21.04 -2.84 17.91
C ARG A 12 -19.56 -2.66 18.28
N GLN A 13 -19.19 -2.96 19.52
CA GLN A 13 -17.82 -2.82 20.02
C GLN A 13 -16.86 -3.83 19.35
N LEU A 14 -17.28 -5.10 19.22
CA LEU A 14 -16.52 -6.14 18.50
C LEU A 14 -16.30 -5.80 17.02
N ARG A 15 -17.30 -5.19 16.36
CA ARG A 15 -17.18 -4.72 14.95
C ARG A 15 -16.39 -3.43 14.77
N GLY A 16 -16.19 -2.65 15.83
CA GLY A 16 -15.33 -1.47 15.85
C GLY A 16 -13.86 -1.87 15.94
N LEU A 17 -13.56 -2.78 16.86
CA LEU A 17 -12.23 -3.36 17.03
C LEU A 17 -11.75 -4.10 15.77
N SER A 18 -12.62 -4.88 15.11
CA SER A 18 -12.26 -5.57 13.88
C SER A 18 -11.92 -4.62 12.71
N ARG A 19 -12.51 -3.41 12.69
CA ARG A 19 -12.25 -2.40 11.66
C ARG A 19 -10.97 -1.60 11.91
N VAL A 20 -10.69 -1.25 13.17
CA VAL A 20 -9.40 -0.66 13.56
C VAL A 20 -8.28 -1.65 13.24
N ARG A 21 -8.44 -2.92 13.62
CA ARG A 21 -7.50 -4.00 13.28
C ARG A 21 -7.29 -4.10 11.77
N ALA A 22 -8.35 -4.17 10.97
CA ALA A 22 -8.23 -4.29 9.51
C ALA A 22 -7.64 -3.06 8.80
N ALA A 23 -7.58 -1.90 9.45
CA ALA A 23 -6.86 -0.73 8.95
C ALA A 23 -5.38 -0.75 9.41
N VAL A 24 -5.09 -1.19 10.63
CA VAL A 24 -3.74 -1.17 11.18
C VAL A 24 -2.87 -2.33 10.67
N ILE A 25 -3.46 -3.48 10.35
CA ILE A 25 -2.72 -4.69 9.91
C ILE A 25 -1.70 -4.42 8.79
N PRO A 26 -2.02 -3.69 7.69
CA PRO A 26 -1.04 -3.44 6.63
C PRO A 26 0.15 -2.58 7.07
N LEU A 27 -0.09 -1.61 7.96
CA LEU A 27 1.00 -0.82 8.55
C LEU A 27 1.81 -1.66 9.54
N ALA A 28 1.15 -2.47 10.37
CA ALA A 28 1.84 -3.41 11.25
C ALA A 28 2.70 -4.41 10.48
N ALA A 29 2.22 -4.93 9.34
CA ALA A 29 2.99 -5.81 8.47
C ALA A 29 4.22 -5.11 7.88
N ALA A 30 4.07 -3.86 7.44
CA ALA A 30 5.18 -3.03 6.97
C ALA A 30 6.23 -2.78 8.07
N LEU A 31 5.80 -2.45 9.29
CA LEU A 31 6.68 -2.26 10.45
C LEU A 31 7.35 -3.57 10.88
N LEU A 32 6.63 -4.69 10.86
CA LEU A 32 7.19 -6.00 11.12
C LEU A 32 8.24 -6.38 10.08
N ALA A 33 8.04 -6.06 8.80
CA ALA A 33 9.06 -6.30 7.78
C ALA A 33 10.34 -5.51 8.04
N ILE A 34 10.23 -4.26 8.49
CA ILE A 34 11.40 -3.46 8.93
C ILE A 34 12.06 -4.13 10.14
N GLY A 35 11.28 -4.52 11.15
CA GLY A 35 11.78 -5.19 12.35
C GLY A 35 12.47 -6.52 12.05
N VAL A 36 11.94 -7.32 11.12
CA VAL A 36 12.54 -8.57 10.66
C VAL A 36 13.84 -8.28 9.89
N ALA A 37 13.86 -7.31 8.97
CA ALA A 37 15.07 -6.93 8.25
C ALA A 37 16.19 -6.47 9.20
N PHE A 38 15.83 -5.69 10.23
CA PHE A 38 16.75 -5.27 11.28
C PHE A 38 17.24 -6.44 12.13
N ALA A 39 16.33 -7.27 12.65
CA ALA A 39 16.66 -8.38 13.56
C ALA A 39 17.48 -9.50 12.88
N THR A 40 17.28 -9.69 11.58
CA THR A 40 18.03 -10.68 10.79
C THR A 40 19.38 -10.16 10.28
N GLY A 41 19.64 -8.85 10.42
CA GLY A 41 20.82 -8.22 9.83
C GLY A 41 20.84 -8.29 8.31
N PHE A 42 19.66 -8.38 7.66
CA PHE A 42 19.54 -8.60 6.23
C PHE A 42 20.27 -7.51 5.44
N ASP A 43 21.20 -7.93 4.59
CA ASP A 43 21.98 -7.07 3.70
C ASP A 43 22.22 -7.75 2.34
N GLN A 44 22.82 -7.02 1.40
CA GLN A 44 23.16 -7.50 0.06
C GLN A 44 24.31 -8.51 0.05
N ARG A 45 25.02 -8.69 1.17
CA ARG A 45 26.10 -9.66 1.31
C ARG A 45 25.56 -11.05 1.68
N THR A 46 24.27 -11.14 1.99
CA THR A 46 23.58 -12.42 2.17
C THR A 46 23.52 -13.14 0.82
N VAL A 47 24.11 -14.34 0.75
CA VAL A 47 24.20 -15.12 -0.50
C VAL A 47 22.82 -15.48 -1.00
N LEU A 48 22.39 -14.83 -2.09
CA LEU A 48 21.22 -15.22 -2.86
C LEU A 48 21.64 -16.12 -4.02
N PRO A 49 20.78 -17.03 -4.49
CA PRO A 49 20.98 -17.70 -5.76
C PRO A 49 21.23 -16.68 -6.89
N PRO A 50 22.17 -16.93 -7.83
CA PRO A 50 22.58 -15.93 -8.84
C PRO A 50 21.42 -15.38 -9.67
N GLN A 51 20.40 -16.19 -9.93
CA GLN A 51 19.21 -15.81 -10.70
C GLN A 51 18.31 -14.81 -9.94
N LEU A 52 18.35 -14.83 -8.60
CA LEU A 52 17.64 -13.89 -7.73
C LEU A 52 18.47 -12.64 -7.50
N GLU A 53 19.79 -12.78 -7.33
CA GLU A 53 20.71 -11.67 -7.13
C GLU A 53 20.58 -10.63 -8.25
N ALA A 54 20.65 -11.06 -9.52
CA ALA A 54 20.52 -10.20 -10.69
C ALA A 54 19.14 -9.50 -10.82
N ARG A 55 18.11 -10.00 -10.12
CA ARG A 55 16.75 -9.46 -10.16
C ARG A 55 16.44 -8.55 -8.97
N PHE A 56 17.13 -8.71 -7.85
CA PHE A 56 16.88 -7.96 -6.62
C PHE A 56 17.93 -6.89 -6.36
N TYR A 57 19.21 -7.18 -6.58
CA TYR A 57 20.29 -6.21 -6.37
C TYR A 57 20.48 -5.38 -7.63
N GLY A 58 20.22 -4.07 -7.50
CA GLY A 58 20.27 -3.13 -8.61
C GLY A 58 19.90 -1.72 -8.19
N PHE A 59 20.04 -0.78 -9.13
CA PHE A 59 19.91 0.66 -8.92
C PHE A 59 18.71 1.08 -8.06
N PHE A 60 17.52 0.51 -8.31
CA PHE A 60 16.31 0.89 -7.59
C PHE A 60 16.26 0.42 -6.14
N LEU A 61 16.87 -0.72 -5.82
CA LEU A 61 16.91 -1.20 -4.44
C LEU A 61 17.87 -0.34 -3.61
N ASP A 62 18.99 0.05 -4.22
CA ASP A 62 19.94 0.96 -3.59
C ASP A 62 19.36 2.36 -3.41
N ARG A 63 18.66 2.88 -4.43
CA ARG A 63 18.16 4.26 -4.39
C ARG A 63 16.84 4.42 -3.63
N TYR A 64 15.97 3.42 -3.69
CA TYR A 64 14.61 3.45 -3.11
C TYR A 64 14.31 2.21 -2.26
N PRO A 65 15.13 1.92 -1.24
CA PRO A 65 15.01 0.70 -0.44
C PRO A 65 13.65 0.55 0.24
N LEU A 66 13.07 1.65 0.74
CA LEU A 66 11.78 1.64 1.42
C LEU A 66 10.59 1.34 0.50
N PHE A 67 10.80 1.22 -0.81
CA PHE A 67 9.77 0.68 -1.69
C PHE A 67 9.42 -0.78 -1.35
N THR A 68 10.35 -1.55 -0.77
CA THR A 68 10.07 -2.89 -0.19
C THR A 68 8.94 -2.83 0.84
N VAL A 69 8.95 -1.82 1.71
CA VAL A 69 7.92 -1.58 2.73
C VAL A 69 6.56 -1.30 2.09
N ALA A 70 6.54 -0.55 0.98
CA ALA A 70 5.32 -0.32 0.21
C ALA A 70 4.78 -1.61 -0.42
N ILE A 71 5.64 -2.49 -0.93
CA ILE A 71 5.25 -3.80 -1.46
C ILE A 71 4.58 -4.63 -0.35
N VAL A 72 5.20 -4.74 0.82
CA VAL A 72 4.64 -5.48 1.97
C VAL A 72 3.29 -4.90 2.39
N TYR A 73 3.17 -3.57 2.45
CA TYR A 73 1.91 -2.90 2.73
C TYR A 73 0.82 -3.26 1.71
N GLY A 74 1.15 -3.25 0.42
CA GLY A 74 0.23 -3.61 -0.67
C GLY A 74 -0.21 -5.07 -0.63
N LEU A 75 0.73 -5.99 -0.36
CA LEU A 75 0.44 -7.41 -0.18
C LEU A 75 -0.49 -7.64 1.00
N ALA A 76 -0.21 -7.03 2.16
CA ALA A 76 -1.08 -7.15 3.33
C ALA A 76 -2.51 -6.62 3.04
N ARG A 77 -2.65 -5.56 2.24
CA ARG A 77 -3.95 -5.04 1.80
C ARG A 77 -4.71 -6.03 0.91
N LEU A 78 -4.03 -6.69 -0.01
CA LEU A 78 -4.63 -7.72 -0.86
C LEU A 78 -4.97 -8.98 -0.05
N GLY A 79 -4.09 -9.44 0.85
CA GLY A 79 -4.36 -10.55 1.76
C GLY A 79 -5.60 -10.31 2.63
N LEU A 80 -5.75 -9.12 3.21
CA LEU A 80 -6.96 -8.77 3.95
C LEU A 80 -8.22 -8.79 3.08
N ARG A 81 -8.12 -8.48 1.79
CA ARG A 81 -9.25 -8.58 0.85
C ARG A 81 -9.59 -10.03 0.53
N ILE A 82 -8.60 -10.91 0.44
CA ILE A 82 -8.82 -12.35 0.30
C ILE A 82 -9.54 -12.90 1.53
N LEU A 83 -9.25 -12.39 2.73
CA LEU A 83 -9.83 -12.87 4.00
C LEU A 83 -11.21 -12.26 4.34
N ARG A 84 -11.52 -11.05 3.85
CA ARG A 84 -12.81 -10.39 4.13
C ARG A 84 -13.98 -11.09 3.43
N PRO A 85 -15.07 -11.43 4.14
CA PRO A 85 -16.27 -11.97 3.50
C PRO A 85 -16.79 -11.00 2.45
N GLY A 86 -17.10 -11.52 1.28
CA GLY A 86 -17.50 -10.77 0.08
C GLY A 86 -18.46 -11.57 -0.78
N PRO A 87 -18.93 -10.99 -1.90
CA PRO A 87 -19.91 -11.64 -2.78
C PRO A 87 -19.35 -12.86 -3.50
N ALA A 88 -18.03 -12.96 -3.63
CA ALA A 88 -17.34 -14.11 -4.20
C ALA A 88 -17.17 -15.23 -3.16
N GLY A 89 -17.43 -16.47 -3.60
CA GLY A 89 -17.13 -17.67 -2.83
C GLY A 89 -15.63 -17.81 -2.51
N TRP A 90 -15.31 -18.62 -1.50
CA TRP A 90 -13.93 -18.83 -1.03
C TRP A 90 -12.96 -19.29 -2.14
N PRO A 91 -13.30 -20.26 -3.02
CA PRO A 91 -12.39 -20.69 -4.08
C PRO A 91 -12.04 -19.57 -5.06
N ARG A 92 -13.04 -18.76 -5.47
CA ARG A 92 -12.84 -17.61 -6.36
C ARG A 92 -11.92 -16.55 -5.75
N ARG A 93 -12.05 -16.30 -4.43
CA ARG A 93 -11.20 -15.34 -3.72
C ARG A 93 -9.76 -15.82 -3.60
N LEU A 94 -9.53 -17.12 -3.46
CA LEU A 94 -8.18 -17.70 -3.46
C LEU A 94 -7.54 -17.59 -4.84
N ILE A 95 -8.21 -18.07 -5.89
CA ILE A 95 -7.68 -18.01 -7.26
C ILE A 95 -7.43 -16.56 -7.69
N GLY A 96 -8.42 -15.69 -7.50
CA GLY A 96 -8.30 -14.26 -7.79
C GLY A 96 -7.27 -13.57 -6.92
N GLY A 97 -7.09 -14.02 -5.68
CA GLY A 97 -6.07 -13.55 -4.75
C GLY A 97 -4.65 -13.91 -5.18
N THR A 98 -4.43 -15.15 -5.59
CA THR A 98 -3.15 -15.62 -6.13
C THR A 98 -2.79 -14.84 -7.40
N LEU A 99 -3.74 -14.65 -8.32
CA LEU A 99 -3.52 -13.85 -9.51
C LEU A 99 -3.27 -12.38 -9.18
N ALA A 100 -4.00 -11.81 -8.21
CA ALA A 100 -3.78 -10.45 -7.75
C ALA A 100 -2.38 -10.24 -7.15
N PHE A 101 -1.89 -11.20 -6.34
CA PHE A 101 -0.52 -11.18 -5.85
C PHE A 101 0.49 -11.28 -6.97
N ALA A 102 0.30 -12.20 -7.92
CA ALA A 102 1.21 -12.38 -9.05
C ALA A 102 1.31 -11.09 -9.89
N VAL A 103 0.18 -10.48 -10.26
CA VAL A 103 0.16 -9.23 -11.03
C VAL A 103 0.78 -8.08 -10.25
N PHE A 104 0.44 -7.94 -8.96
CA PHE A 104 0.99 -6.88 -8.12
C PHE A 104 2.52 -7.01 -7.96
N LEU A 105 3.01 -8.22 -7.69
CA LEU A 105 4.44 -8.50 -7.62
C LEU A 105 5.13 -8.30 -8.96
N ALA A 106 4.52 -8.71 -10.07
CA ALA A 106 5.07 -8.45 -11.41
C ALA A 106 5.21 -6.94 -11.66
N VAL A 107 4.20 -6.13 -11.34
CA VAL A 107 4.26 -4.67 -11.48
C VAL A 107 5.35 -4.03 -10.62
N CYS A 108 5.63 -4.58 -9.43
CA CYS A 108 6.62 -4.02 -8.50
C CYS A 108 8.03 -4.63 -8.61
N LEU A 109 8.20 -5.82 -9.20
CA LEU A 109 9.46 -6.57 -9.19
C LEU A 109 9.93 -7.05 -10.58
N HIS A 110 9.09 -7.00 -11.61
CA HIS A 110 9.47 -7.44 -12.96
C HIS A 110 9.76 -6.23 -13.89
N PRO A 111 10.86 -6.24 -14.66
CA PRO A 111 11.85 -7.32 -14.81
C PRO A 111 12.86 -7.46 -13.66
N THR A 112 13.13 -6.39 -12.92
CA THR A 112 13.91 -6.40 -11.67
C THR A 112 13.28 -5.48 -10.63
N PHE A 113 13.80 -5.47 -9.39
CA PHE A 113 13.29 -4.66 -8.28
C PHE A 113 12.89 -3.24 -8.69
N GLY A 114 11.73 -2.80 -8.19
CA GLY A 114 11.09 -1.55 -8.60
C GLY A 114 10.14 -1.71 -9.78
N GLY A 115 10.30 -2.76 -10.58
CA GLY A 115 9.38 -3.18 -11.62
C GLY A 115 9.00 -2.06 -12.59
N VAL A 116 7.75 -2.05 -13.02
CA VAL A 116 7.16 -0.96 -13.81
C VAL A 116 6.98 0.29 -12.96
N THR A 117 6.70 0.15 -11.66
CA THR A 117 6.36 1.27 -10.77
C THR A 117 7.49 2.29 -10.65
N LEU A 118 8.69 1.87 -10.23
CA LEU A 118 9.83 2.77 -10.05
C LEU A 118 10.47 3.15 -11.39
N ARG A 119 10.43 2.28 -12.40
CA ARG A 119 10.91 2.61 -13.75
C ARG A 119 10.11 3.74 -14.37
N LEU A 120 8.77 3.68 -14.29
CA LEU A 120 7.93 4.75 -14.80
C LEU A 120 8.18 6.05 -14.04
N ALA A 121 8.28 5.98 -12.71
CA ALA A 121 8.57 7.13 -11.85
C ALA A 121 9.89 7.82 -12.23
N PHE A 122 10.95 7.02 -12.42
CA PHE A 122 12.27 7.51 -12.78
C PHE A 122 12.30 8.06 -14.21
N ALA A 123 11.68 7.36 -15.17
CA ALA A 123 11.59 7.83 -16.55
C ALA A 123 10.85 9.17 -16.61
N SER A 124 9.70 9.30 -15.95
CA SER A 124 8.90 10.51 -15.99
C SER A 124 9.50 11.67 -15.17
N GLY A 125 10.11 11.37 -14.02
CA GLY A 125 10.81 12.38 -13.23
C GLY A 125 12.07 12.85 -13.94
N GLY A 126 12.82 11.93 -14.55
CA GLY A 126 13.99 12.22 -15.37
C GLY A 126 13.66 13.08 -16.58
N THR A 127 12.60 12.74 -17.34
CA THR A 127 12.18 13.56 -18.48
C THR A 127 11.73 14.95 -18.04
N ALA A 128 10.94 15.06 -16.96
CA ALA A 128 10.53 16.36 -16.41
C ALA A 128 11.74 17.23 -16.05
N PHE A 129 12.74 16.66 -15.38
CA PHE A 129 13.98 17.36 -15.04
C PHE A 129 14.77 17.79 -16.28
N LEU A 130 14.90 16.91 -17.29
CA LEU A 130 15.55 17.24 -18.56
C LEU A 130 14.82 18.36 -19.32
N THR A 131 13.50 18.48 -19.17
CA THR A 131 12.69 19.58 -19.68
C THR A 131 12.71 20.84 -18.79
N GLN A 132 13.76 21.02 -17.99
CA GLN A 132 14.01 22.20 -17.16
C GLN A 132 12.96 22.44 -16.05
N GLN A 133 12.23 21.39 -15.63
CA GLN A 133 11.37 21.51 -14.44
C GLN A 133 12.21 21.47 -13.17
N ALA A 134 11.76 22.20 -12.14
CA ALA A 134 12.39 22.16 -10.83
C ALA A 134 12.45 20.72 -10.27
N MET A 135 13.53 20.38 -9.56
CA MET A 135 13.75 19.02 -9.01
C MET A 135 12.57 18.54 -8.14
N SER A 136 11.95 19.44 -7.38
CA SER A 136 10.76 19.15 -6.58
C SER A 136 9.56 18.77 -7.44
N ALA A 137 9.32 19.48 -8.55
CA ALA A 137 8.24 19.19 -9.49
C ALA A 137 8.49 17.87 -10.24
N ALA A 138 9.72 17.63 -10.69
CA ALA A 138 10.13 16.38 -11.32
C ALA A 138 9.93 15.17 -10.39
N TYR A 139 10.33 15.30 -9.12
CA TYR A 139 10.15 14.26 -8.11
C TYR A 139 8.66 14.03 -7.76
N ALA A 140 7.90 15.10 -7.63
CA ALA A 140 6.46 15.05 -7.41
C ALA A 140 5.74 14.31 -8.54
N LEU A 141 6.12 14.58 -9.80
CA LEU A 141 5.55 13.93 -10.97
C LEU A 141 5.93 12.44 -11.06
N GLY A 142 7.20 12.11 -10.80
CA GLY A 142 7.66 10.71 -10.74
C GLY A 142 6.92 9.90 -9.68
N SER A 143 6.82 10.42 -8.46
CA SER A 143 6.08 9.77 -7.37
C SER A 143 4.58 9.66 -7.64
N ALA A 144 3.98 10.62 -8.35
CA ALA A 144 2.58 10.58 -8.75
C ALA A 144 2.32 9.40 -9.72
N LEU A 145 3.16 9.23 -10.73
CA LEU A 145 3.05 8.12 -11.68
C LEU A 145 3.32 6.76 -11.02
N ALA A 146 4.28 6.69 -10.09
CA ALA A 146 4.48 5.51 -9.24
C ALA A 146 3.18 5.14 -8.50
N ALA A 147 2.55 6.13 -7.87
CA ALA A 147 1.32 5.91 -7.10
C ALA A 147 0.15 5.53 -8.00
N MET A 148 0.07 6.06 -9.21
CA MET A 148 -0.97 5.69 -10.18
C MET A 148 -0.85 4.21 -10.55
N VAL A 149 0.34 3.75 -10.93
CA VAL A 149 0.61 2.34 -11.28
C VAL A 149 0.33 1.43 -10.09
N PHE A 150 0.84 1.80 -8.91
CA PHE A 150 0.67 1.03 -7.68
C PHE A 150 -0.81 0.93 -7.27
N ALA A 151 -1.54 2.04 -7.32
CA ALA A 151 -2.97 2.10 -7.01
C ALA A 151 -3.79 1.28 -8.02
N THR A 152 -3.42 1.34 -9.31
CA THR A 152 -4.08 0.58 -10.39
C THR A 152 -3.89 -0.91 -10.18
N ALA A 153 -2.68 -1.37 -9.86
CA ALA A 153 -2.41 -2.78 -9.55
C ALA A 153 -3.24 -3.26 -8.34
N LEU A 154 -3.34 -2.44 -7.27
CA LEU A 154 -4.18 -2.75 -6.12
C LEU A 154 -5.68 -2.73 -6.44
N ALA A 155 -6.14 -1.84 -7.31
CA ALA A 155 -7.53 -1.77 -7.74
C ALA A 155 -7.89 -2.99 -8.60
N PHE A 156 -7.04 -3.32 -9.57
CA PHE A 156 -7.18 -4.49 -10.43
C PHE A 156 -7.18 -5.79 -9.62
N GLY A 157 -6.24 -5.94 -8.68
CA GLY A 157 -6.23 -7.08 -7.75
C GLY A 157 -7.53 -7.20 -6.93
N ALA A 158 -8.16 -6.08 -6.56
CA ALA A 158 -9.46 -6.10 -5.89
C ALA A 158 -10.56 -6.72 -6.77
N LEU A 159 -10.55 -6.39 -8.06
CA LEU A 159 -11.50 -6.88 -9.05
C LEU A 159 -11.31 -8.40 -9.25
N LEU A 160 -10.06 -8.85 -9.38
CA LEU A 160 -9.72 -10.27 -9.52
C LEU A 160 -10.22 -11.11 -8.33
N ILE A 161 -10.06 -10.62 -7.11
CA ILE A 161 -10.55 -11.29 -5.89
C ILE A 161 -12.09 -11.34 -5.84
N GLY A 162 -12.79 -10.56 -6.67
CA GLY A 162 -14.26 -10.46 -6.66
C GLY A 162 -14.79 -9.48 -5.60
N ASN A 163 -13.96 -8.55 -5.15
CA ASN A 163 -14.33 -7.49 -4.21
C ASN A 163 -14.65 -6.19 -4.98
N ALA A 164 -15.48 -6.30 -6.01
CA ALA A 164 -15.94 -5.14 -6.76
C ALA A 164 -16.59 -4.13 -5.81
N PRO A 165 -16.31 -2.82 -5.95
CA PRO A 165 -16.96 -1.81 -5.14
C PRO A 165 -18.48 -1.90 -5.34
N ALA A 166 -19.23 -1.84 -4.25
CA ALA A 166 -20.68 -1.72 -4.33
C ALA A 166 -21.03 -0.47 -5.18
N ARG A 167 -22.08 -0.57 -6.02
CA ARG A 167 -22.51 0.53 -6.88
C ARG A 167 -22.65 1.81 -6.04
N PRO A 168 -21.85 2.85 -6.29
CA PRO A 168 -21.89 4.05 -5.48
C PRO A 168 -23.20 4.78 -5.72
N ARG A 169 -23.91 5.13 -4.64
CA ARG A 169 -25.16 5.90 -4.72
C ARG A 169 -24.95 7.33 -5.25
N THR A 170 -23.71 7.84 -5.18
CA THR A 170 -23.32 9.16 -5.69
C THR A 170 -21.93 9.10 -6.33
N TRP A 171 -21.88 9.35 -7.64
CA TRP A 171 -20.66 9.36 -8.44
C TRP A 171 -19.61 10.37 -7.94
N LEU A 172 -20.02 11.58 -7.54
CA LEU A 172 -19.15 12.61 -6.99
C LEU A 172 -18.39 12.14 -5.73
N ARG A 173 -19.08 11.46 -4.80
CA ARG A 173 -18.46 10.95 -3.57
C ARG A 173 -17.51 9.80 -3.85
N ALA A 174 -17.85 8.94 -4.80
CA ALA A 174 -16.97 7.87 -5.25
C ALA A 174 -15.69 8.43 -5.88
N GLY A 175 -15.83 9.44 -6.75
CA GLY A 175 -14.71 10.18 -7.34
C GLY A 175 -13.81 10.79 -6.28
N LEU A 176 -14.36 11.55 -5.33
CA LEU A 176 -13.58 12.17 -4.25
C LEU A 176 -12.86 11.12 -3.39
N ALA A 177 -13.49 9.99 -3.08
CA ALA A 177 -12.86 8.92 -2.32
C ALA A 177 -11.69 8.26 -3.10
N ILE A 178 -11.81 8.13 -4.41
CA ILE A 178 -10.73 7.63 -5.28
C ILE A 178 -9.58 8.63 -5.28
N VAL A 179 -9.87 9.91 -5.52
CA VAL A 179 -8.86 10.98 -5.53
C VAL A 179 -8.11 11.06 -4.20
N LEU A 180 -8.80 11.08 -3.07
CA LEU A 180 -8.16 11.13 -1.74
C LEU A 180 -7.27 9.91 -1.48
N ARG A 181 -7.68 8.72 -1.92
CA ARG A 181 -6.87 7.50 -1.77
C ARG A 181 -5.65 7.52 -2.68
N TYR A 182 -5.79 8.06 -3.89
CA TYR A 182 -4.67 8.27 -4.79
C TYR A 182 -3.69 9.29 -4.21
N LEU A 183 -4.15 10.46 -3.77
CA LEU A 183 -3.31 11.48 -3.13
C LEU A 183 -2.59 10.94 -1.90
N ALA A 184 -3.25 10.11 -1.09
CA ALA A 184 -2.62 9.47 0.06
C ALA A 184 -1.51 8.46 -0.34
N LEU A 185 -1.69 7.72 -1.45
CA LEU A 185 -0.66 6.83 -1.97
C LEU A 185 0.48 7.60 -2.64
N TRP A 186 0.17 8.69 -3.33
CA TRP A 186 1.16 9.61 -3.89
C TRP A 186 2.04 10.19 -2.78
N PHE A 187 1.42 10.74 -1.73
CA PHE A 187 2.13 11.20 -0.54
C PHE A 187 2.99 10.09 0.08
N ALA A 188 2.44 8.87 0.23
CA ALA A 188 3.17 7.75 0.81
C ALA A 188 4.45 7.42 0.01
N LEU A 189 4.34 7.27 -1.30
CA LEU A 189 5.50 6.94 -2.14
C LEU A 189 6.49 8.11 -2.25
N ALA A 190 6.01 9.35 -2.23
CA ALA A 190 6.88 10.53 -2.18
C ALA A 190 7.69 10.56 -0.87
N VAL A 191 7.07 10.31 0.29
CA VAL A 191 7.76 10.25 1.59
C VAL A 191 8.78 9.11 1.62
N LEU A 192 8.39 7.91 1.19
CA LEU A 192 9.30 6.76 1.21
C LEU A 192 10.49 6.94 0.26
N GLY A 193 10.30 7.60 -0.89
CA GLY A 193 11.39 7.89 -1.81
C GLY A 193 12.37 8.97 -1.32
N LEU A 194 11.98 9.76 -0.29
CA LEU A 194 12.85 10.75 0.35
C LEU A 194 13.71 10.15 1.47
N ALA A 195 13.67 8.84 1.69
CA ALA A 195 14.39 8.18 2.78
C ALA A 195 15.88 8.55 2.83
N HIS A 196 16.59 8.45 1.71
CA HIS A 196 18.00 8.81 1.63
C HIS A 196 18.25 10.30 1.90
N ALA A 197 17.36 11.18 1.43
CA ALA A 197 17.45 12.61 1.71
C ALA A 197 17.20 12.93 3.19
N ALA A 198 16.45 12.06 3.89
CA ALA A 198 16.22 12.13 5.33
C ALA A 198 17.35 11.48 6.18
N GLY A 199 18.44 11.04 5.55
CA GLY A 199 19.58 10.44 6.25
C GLY A 199 19.49 8.93 6.45
N PHE A 200 18.55 8.23 5.80
CA PHE A 200 18.48 6.78 5.84
C PHE A 200 19.74 6.17 5.22
N GLY A 201 20.40 5.29 5.98
CA GLY A 201 21.67 4.68 5.59
C GLY A 201 21.58 3.80 4.34
N ASN A 202 22.74 3.31 3.90
CA ASN A 202 22.90 2.56 2.66
C ASN A 202 22.29 1.15 2.67
N TRP A 203 21.27 0.86 3.49
CA TRP A 203 20.58 -0.43 3.45
C TRP A 203 19.92 -0.62 2.07
N PRO A 204 20.09 -1.78 1.41
CA PRO A 204 20.61 -3.03 1.95
C PRO A 204 22.10 -3.30 1.73
N ARG A 205 22.92 -2.38 1.20
CA ARG A 205 24.39 -2.62 1.04
C ARG A 205 25.13 -2.92 2.35
N ARG A 206 24.57 -2.42 3.45
CA ARG A 206 24.95 -2.76 4.83
C ARG A 206 23.71 -3.18 5.60
N ALA A 207 23.89 -3.95 6.66
CA ALA A 207 22.84 -4.23 7.63
C ALA A 207 22.29 -2.91 8.21
N MET A 208 20.98 -2.90 8.48
CA MET A 208 20.27 -1.75 9.00
C MET A 208 20.74 -1.46 10.44
N THR A 209 21.12 -0.22 10.75
CA THR A 209 21.41 0.19 12.12
C THR A 209 20.12 0.41 12.92
N GLY A 210 20.21 0.53 14.24
CA GLY A 210 19.04 0.87 15.07
C GLY A 210 18.41 2.21 14.67
N GLU A 211 19.25 3.20 14.33
CA GLU A 211 18.81 4.51 13.83
C GLU A 211 18.10 4.38 12.48
N ASP A 212 18.65 3.61 11.54
CA ASP A 212 18.04 3.35 10.23
C ASP A 212 16.66 2.69 10.41
N ALA A 213 16.53 1.72 11.33
CA ALA A 213 15.27 1.03 11.60
C ALA A 213 14.20 1.96 12.19
N VAL A 214 14.58 2.83 13.14
CA VAL A 214 13.68 3.83 13.73
C VAL A 214 13.24 4.84 12.67
N LEU A 215 14.18 5.33 11.85
CA LEU A 215 13.88 6.26 10.77
C LEU A 215 12.95 5.63 9.71
N ALA A 216 13.22 4.40 9.29
CA ALA A 216 12.35 3.66 8.38
C ALA A 216 10.95 3.47 8.96
N ALA A 217 10.84 3.11 10.25
CA ALA A 217 9.57 2.96 10.93
C ALA A 217 8.79 4.28 11.03
N ALA A 218 9.48 5.38 11.33
CA ALA A 218 8.90 6.72 11.37
C ALA A 218 8.40 7.15 9.97
N LEU A 219 9.21 6.98 8.93
CA LEU A 219 8.84 7.27 7.54
C LEU A 219 7.66 6.41 7.08
N ALA A 220 7.64 5.12 7.42
CA ALA A 220 6.52 4.23 7.11
C ALA A 220 5.22 4.68 7.82
N CYS A 221 5.31 5.07 9.09
CA CYS A 221 4.17 5.65 9.81
C CYS A 221 3.65 6.91 9.11
N ILE A 222 4.53 7.89 8.86
CA ILE A 222 4.17 9.15 8.19
C ILE A 222 3.55 8.86 6.82
N ALA A 223 4.18 8.01 6.01
CA ALA A 223 3.75 7.68 4.67
C ALA A 223 2.34 7.06 4.63
N PHE A 224 2.05 6.07 5.49
CA PHE A 224 0.81 5.31 5.38
C PHE A 224 -0.34 5.84 6.24
N LEU A 225 -0.10 6.66 7.26
CA LEU A 225 -1.14 7.23 8.12
C LEU A 225 -2.28 7.93 7.36
N PRO A 226 -2.03 8.79 6.36
CA PRO A 226 -3.09 9.42 5.57
C PRO A 226 -3.98 8.39 4.87
N HIS A 227 -3.37 7.36 4.27
CA HIS A 227 -4.11 6.32 3.57
C HIS A 227 -4.95 5.46 4.52
N LEU A 228 -4.49 5.24 5.76
CA LEU A 228 -5.29 4.59 6.81
C LEU A 228 -6.53 5.40 7.18
N SER A 229 -6.37 6.72 7.33
CA SER A 229 -7.46 7.63 7.64
C SER A 229 -8.54 7.62 6.55
N CYS A 230 -8.15 7.66 5.27
CA CYS A 230 -9.08 7.56 4.14
C CYS A 230 -9.91 6.27 4.17
N VAL A 231 -9.29 5.13 4.49
CA VAL A 231 -9.99 3.83 4.57
C VAL A 231 -10.95 3.78 5.76
N ARG A 232 -10.59 4.37 6.91
CA ARG A 232 -11.48 4.43 8.08
C ARG A 232 -12.70 5.30 7.80
N LEU A 233 -12.51 6.48 7.20
CA LEU A 233 -13.57 7.44 6.94
C LEU A 233 -14.60 6.93 5.93
N THR A 234 -14.14 6.30 4.85
CA THR A 234 -15.02 5.70 3.83
C THR A 234 -15.88 4.58 4.41
N THR A 235 -15.30 3.73 5.25
CA THR A 235 -16.02 2.61 5.89
C THR A 235 -17.02 3.04 6.98
N ARG A 236 -16.86 4.25 7.55
CA ARG A 236 -17.76 4.78 8.60
C ARG A 236 -19.06 5.35 8.00
N ARG A 237 -18.99 5.98 6.82
CA ARG A 237 -20.10 6.71 6.20
C ARG A 237 -21.16 5.86 5.50
N ASP A 238 -20.78 4.70 4.93
CA ASP A 238 -21.73 3.77 4.27
C ASP A 238 -22.83 3.23 5.20
N ARG A 239 -22.73 3.44 6.53
CA ARG A 239 -23.74 3.01 7.51
C ARG A 239 -24.48 4.12 8.24
N SER A 240 -24.21 5.40 7.97
CA SER A 240 -25.00 6.50 8.55
C SER A 240 -26.31 6.75 7.77
N GLN A 241 -26.42 6.27 6.53
CA GLN A 241 -27.59 6.48 5.67
C GLN A 241 -28.71 5.41 5.65
N PRO A 242 -28.61 4.20 6.24
CA PRO A 242 -29.74 3.27 6.24
C PRO A 242 -30.84 3.63 7.28
N ALA A 243 -30.67 4.68 8.10
CA ALA A 243 -31.66 5.08 9.09
C ALA A 243 -32.60 6.22 8.65
N GLN A 244 -32.34 6.86 7.50
CA GLN A 244 -33.15 7.99 6.98
C GLN A 244 -34.01 7.62 5.77
N ALA A 245 -33.95 6.38 5.28
CA ALA A 245 -34.78 5.91 4.15
C ALA A 245 -36.00 5.08 4.61
N ALA A 246 -36.33 5.14 5.91
CA ALA A 246 -37.46 4.44 6.53
C ALA A 246 -38.28 5.39 7.43
N ALA A 247 -38.28 6.69 7.09
CA ALA A 247 -39.16 7.70 7.67
C ALA A 247 -40.00 8.29 6.54
#